data_AF-A0A349H0F2-F1
#
_entry.id   AF-A0A349H0F2-F1
#
_cell.length_a   1.000
_cell.length_b   1.000
_cell.length_c   1.000
_cell.angle_alpha   90.00
_cell.angle_beta   90.00
_cell.angle_gamma   90.00
#
_symmetry.space_group_name_H-M   'P 1'
#
loop_
_entity.id
_entity.type
_entity.pdbx_description
1 polymer ?
#
loop_
_entity_poly.entity_id
_entity_poly.type
_entity_poly.pdbx_seq_one_letter_code
_entity_poly.pdbx_strand_id
1 'polypeptide(L)'
;LERVKDTDPVYHDLKEVRKAAIRSADLTRQLLAFARKQTVAPKVLDLNATVDGMLSMLRRLIGEDIQLVWMPGIRLGNVLIDPSQVDQIMANLCVNARDAIRDTGRITIETQWVALDAAYCTAHDGAVPGEYIMLAVSDTGCGMDKATQANIFDPFFTTKPVGEGTGLGLSTVYGIVKQNHGYITVYSEVGEGTTFKVFLPLHSSAPADVVEEVQVAPSDSHGKQTVMVVEDEPAILSLAAGKLRSVGYTVLPAGTPAEALRMAHEHGQPIHLLLTDVVMPEMNGQDLAGKLKLMHPELRCIFMSGYTANVIAHHGVLDDGVHFLQKPFTMKALAHSVADALN
;
A
#
# COMPACT_ATOMS: atom_id res chain seq x y z
N LEU A 1 10.22 -13.98 40.80
CA LEU A 1 11.53 -14.59 40.48
C LEU A 1 12.60 -14.17 41.48
N GLU A 2 12.78 -12.89 41.78
CA GLU A 2 13.76 -12.43 42.81
C GLU A 2 13.52 -12.95 44.24
N ARG A 3 12.30 -13.42 44.53
CA ARG A 3 11.91 -13.94 45.85
C ARG A 3 11.77 -15.47 45.91
N VAL A 4 12.09 -16.18 44.83
CA VAL A 4 11.89 -17.64 44.70
C VAL A 4 13.23 -18.26 44.31
N LYS A 5 13.63 -19.31 45.04
CA LYS A 5 14.88 -20.03 44.74
C LYS A 5 14.72 -20.85 43.46
N ASP A 6 15.81 -20.99 42.71
CA ASP A 6 15.91 -21.72 41.45
C ASP A 6 15.58 -23.22 41.55
N THR A 7 15.67 -23.79 42.75
CA THR A 7 15.28 -25.19 43.05
C THR A 7 13.79 -25.37 43.34
N ASP A 8 13.02 -24.28 43.46
CA ASP A 8 11.60 -24.35 43.77
C ASP A 8 10.81 -24.79 42.52
N PRO A 9 9.91 -25.80 42.61
CA PRO A 9 9.11 -26.24 41.48
C PRO A 9 8.37 -25.10 40.77
N VAL A 10 7.95 -24.07 41.52
CA VAL A 10 7.19 -22.92 41.01
C VAL A 10 8.10 -21.93 40.25
N TYR A 11 9.42 -21.99 40.44
CA TYR A 11 10.38 -21.14 39.74
C TYR A 11 10.35 -21.40 38.22
N HIS A 12 10.23 -22.66 37.82
CA HIS A 12 10.13 -23.03 36.41
C HIS A 12 8.83 -22.47 35.79
N ASP A 13 7.70 -22.64 36.46
CA ASP A 13 6.40 -22.16 35.99
C ASP A 13 6.40 -20.63 35.86
N LEU A 14 6.93 -19.91 36.86
CA LEU A 14 7.06 -18.45 36.83
C LEU A 14 7.97 -17.96 35.70
N LYS A 15 9.01 -18.73 35.34
CA LYS A 15 9.92 -18.40 34.24
C LYS A 15 9.22 -18.54 32.89
N GLU A 16 8.39 -19.58 32.72
CA GLU A 16 7.60 -19.78 31.51
C GLU A 16 6.45 -18.78 31.38
N VAL A 17 5.77 -18.42 32.48
CA VAL A 17 4.77 -17.34 32.51
C VAL A 17 5.41 -16.00 32.11
N ARG A 18 6.60 -15.69 32.63
CA ARG A 18 7.32 -14.45 32.24
C ARG A 18 7.70 -14.44 30.77
N LYS A 19 8.21 -15.56 30.23
CA LYS A 19 8.49 -15.68 28.79
C LYS A 19 7.22 -15.48 27.96
N ALA A 20 6.10 -16.09 28.36
CA ALA A 20 4.82 -15.91 27.68
C ALA A 20 4.36 -14.44 27.72
N ALA A 21 4.45 -13.78 28.87
CA ALA A 21 4.09 -12.37 29.03
C ALA A 21 4.96 -11.42 28.17
N ILE A 22 6.26 -11.65 28.10
CA ILE A 22 7.18 -10.89 27.24
C ILE A 22 6.80 -11.09 25.76
N ARG A 23 6.61 -12.35 25.33
CA ARG A 23 6.19 -12.67 23.95
C ARG A 23 4.86 -12.01 23.60
N SER A 24 3.87 -12.07 24.49
CA SER A 24 2.58 -11.41 24.28
C SER A 24 2.75 -9.90 24.16
N ALA A 25 3.53 -9.27 25.04
CA ALA A 25 3.76 -7.83 25.01
C ALA A 25 4.48 -7.39 23.73
N ASP A 26 5.44 -8.18 23.23
CA ASP A 26 6.15 -7.89 21.98
C ASP A 26 5.24 -8.08 20.76
N LEU A 27 4.43 -9.14 20.73
CA LEU A 27 3.41 -9.34 19.70
C LEU A 27 2.39 -8.21 19.69
N THR A 28 1.88 -7.79 20.86
CA THR A 28 0.94 -6.65 20.95
C THR A 28 1.62 -5.35 20.52
N ARG A 29 2.89 -5.13 20.84
CA ARG A 29 3.65 -3.96 20.36
C ARG A 29 3.81 -3.95 18.85
N GLN A 30 4.04 -5.12 18.24
CA GLN A 30 4.15 -5.26 16.79
C GLN A 30 2.79 -5.10 16.10
N LEU A 31 1.71 -5.66 16.66
CA LEU A 31 0.34 -5.44 16.20
C LEU A 31 -0.05 -3.97 16.31
N LEU A 32 0.31 -3.30 17.41
CA LEU A 32 0.08 -1.85 17.57
C LEU A 32 0.98 -1.03 16.65
N ALA A 33 2.19 -1.48 16.31
CA ALA A 33 3.04 -0.81 15.31
C ALA A 33 2.46 -0.97 13.89
N PHE A 34 1.90 -2.13 13.58
CA PHE A 34 1.17 -2.40 12.35
C PHE A 34 -0.15 -1.63 12.27
N ALA A 35 -0.91 -1.58 13.37
CA ALA A 35 -2.22 -0.92 13.45
C ALA A 35 -2.13 0.60 13.65
N ARG A 36 -1.03 1.11 14.22
CA ARG A 36 -0.78 2.56 14.23
C ARG A 36 -0.60 2.98 12.79
N LYS A 37 -1.59 3.71 12.27
CA LYS A 37 -1.41 4.70 11.21
C LYS A 37 -0.27 5.64 11.65
N GLN A 38 1.00 5.24 11.49
CA GLN A 38 2.11 6.19 11.53
C GLN A 38 1.76 7.25 10.49
N THR A 39 1.85 8.52 10.89
CA THR A 39 1.60 9.63 9.96
C THR A 39 2.71 9.61 8.93
N VAL A 40 2.49 8.89 7.83
CA VAL A 40 3.42 8.80 6.70
C VAL A 40 3.54 10.20 6.12
N ALA A 41 4.78 10.64 5.94
CA ALA A 41 5.11 11.96 5.39
C ALA A 41 5.96 11.77 4.11
N PRO A 42 5.33 11.43 2.97
CA PRO A 42 6.04 11.21 1.72
C PRO A 42 6.86 12.42 1.31
N LYS A 43 8.09 12.18 0.84
CA LYS A 43 8.98 13.21 0.31
C LYS A 43 9.51 12.76 -1.05
N VAL A 44 9.76 13.72 -1.92
CA VAL A 44 10.52 13.47 -3.14
C VAL A 44 11.97 13.24 -2.73
N LEU A 45 12.50 12.05 -3.01
CA LEU A 45 13.86 11.70 -2.63
C LEU A 45 14.58 10.92 -3.73
N ASP A 46 15.91 11.02 -3.69
CA ASP A 46 16.83 10.16 -4.43
C ASP A 46 17.00 8.85 -3.66
N LEU A 47 16.55 7.75 -4.28
CA LEU A 47 16.57 6.44 -3.65
C LEU A 47 18.00 5.96 -3.35
N ASN A 48 18.97 6.29 -4.21
CA ASN A 48 20.36 5.91 -3.98
C ASN A 48 20.92 6.62 -2.75
N ALA A 49 20.64 7.91 -2.59
CA ALA A 49 21.11 8.68 -1.44
C ALA A 49 20.54 8.13 -0.12
N THR A 50 19.26 7.74 -0.11
CA THR A 50 18.64 7.11 1.06
C THR A 50 19.24 5.74 1.37
N VAL A 51 19.41 4.88 0.37
CA VAL A 51 20.02 3.55 0.56
C VAL A 51 21.47 3.66 1.03
N ASP A 52 22.26 4.55 0.42
CA ASP A 52 23.68 4.77 0.76
C ASP A 52 23.85 5.19 2.23
N GLY A 53 23.00 6.10 2.71
CA GLY A 53 22.97 6.52 4.11
C GLY A 53 22.67 5.38 5.10
N MET A 54 22.03 4.30 4.64
CA MET A 54 21.69 3.15 5.47
C MET A 54 22.73 2.02 5.46
N LEU A 55 23.64 2.01 4.48
CA LEU A 55 24.58 0.90 4.27
C LEU A 55 25.45 0.60 5.50
N SER A 56 25.92 1.62 6.23
CA SER A 56 26.75 1.42 7.41
C SER A 56 25.99 0.73 8.55
N MET A 57 24.71 1.06 8.73
CA MET A 57 23.86 0.39 9.71
C MET A 57 23.54 -1.04 9.28
N LEU A 58 23.24 -1.24 7.99
CA LEU A 58 22.97 -2.57 7.44
C LEU A 58 24.16 -3.52 7.62
N ARG A 59 25.39 -3.08 7.32
CA ARG A 59 26.60 -3.89 7.55
C ARG A 59 26.72 -4.37 9.00
N ARG A 60 26.42 -3.48 9.96
CA ARG A 60 26.45 -3.84 11.39
C ARG A 60 25.35 -4.81 11.79
N LEU A 61 24.17 -4.70 11.16
CA LEU A 61 23.03 -5.56 11.43
C LEU A 61 23.20 -6.95 10.81
N ILE A 62 23.85 -7.01 9.65
CA ILE A 62 24.09 -8.23 8.88
C ILE A 62 25.23 -9.05 9.51
N GLY A 63 26.33 -8.40 9.92
CA GLY A 63 27.52 -9.06 10.46
C GLY A 63 28.68 -9.10 9.47
N GLU A 64 29.82 -9.64 9.92
CA GLU A 64 31.07 -9.65 9.13
C GLU A 64 31.18 -10.84 8.18
N ASP A 65 30.43 -11.92 8.42
CA ASP A 65 30.48 -13.16 7.63
C ASP A 65 29.78 -13.05 6.26
N ILE A 66 28.97 -12.01 6.08
CA ILE A 66 28.18 -11.80 4.87
C ILE A 66 28.63 -10.53 4.15
N GLN A 67 29.02 -10.70 2.89
CA GLN A 67 29.43 -9.59 2.05
C GLN A 67 28.22 -8.77 1.60
N LEU A 68 28.14 -7.51 2.01
CA LEU A 68 27.13 -6.56 1.50
C LEU A 68 27.67 -5.82 0.26
N VAL A 69 27.09 -6.08 -0.90
CA VAL A 69 27.42 -5.45 -2.18
C VAL A 69 26.35 -4.42 -2.52
N TRP A 70 26.78 -3.19 -2.86
CA TRP A 70 25.90 -2.10 -3.27
C TRP A 70 26.18 -1.73 -4.72
N MET A 71 25.16 -1.81 -5.57
CA MET A 71 25.23 -1.50 -7.01
C MET A 71 24.20 -0.42 -7.35
N PRO A 72 24.52 0.87 -7.10
CA PRO A 72 23.61 1.96 -7.41
C PRO A 72 23.46 2.12 -8.92
N GLY A 73 22.21 2.21 -9.37
CA GLY A 73 21.89 2.61 -10.74
C GLY A 73 22.31 4.04 -11.03
N ILE A 74 22.58 4.33 -12.29
CA ILE A 74 23.02 5.66 -12.75
C ILE A 74 21.82 6.44 -13.26
N ARG A 75 21.75 7.75 -12.92
CA ARG A 75 20.68 8.66 -13.39
C ARG A 75 19.28 8.12 -13.09
N LEU A 76 19.09 7.60 -11.89
CA LEU A 76 17.75 7.32 -11.38
C LEU A 76 17.03 8.65 -11.19
N GLY A 77 15.78 8.74 -11.61
CA GLY A 77 14.93 9.85 -11.19
C GLY A 77 14.51 9.70 -9.73
N ASN A 78 13.72 10.64 -9.24
CA ASN A 78 13.27 10.64 -7.85
C ASN A 78 12.09 9.70 -7.65
N VAL A 79 11.81 9.36 -6.39
CA VAL A 79 10.58 8.65 -5.97
C VAL A 79 9.87 9.48 -4.90
N LEU A 80 8.55 9.34 -4.79
CA LEU A 80 7.74 9.96 -3.74
C LEU A 80 7.40 8.90 -2.67
N ILE A 81 8.16 8.89 -1.58
CA ILE A 81 7.99 7.91 -0.49
C ILE A 81 8.47 8.53 0.82
N ASP A 82 7.97 8.04 1.95
CA ASP A 82 8.51 8.41 3.26
C ASP A 82 9.90 7.76 3.43
N PRO A 83 10.96 8.52 3.76
CA PRO A 83 12.30 7.96 3.99
C PRO A 83 12.30 6.77 4.97
N SER A 84 11.50 6.86 6.04
CA SER A 84 11.41 5.79 7.05
C SER A 84 10.80 4.49 6.51
N GLN A 85 10.00 4.56 5.45
CA GLN A 85 9.45 3.40 4.75
C GLN A 85 10.51 2.70 3.88
N VAL A 86 11.40 3.47 3.24
CA VAL A 86 12.57 2.89 2.55
C VAL A 86 13.45 2.17 3.56
N ASP A 87 13.70 2.77 4.72
CA ASP A 87 14.50 2.16 5.78
C ASP A 87 13.89 0.83 6.26
N GLN A 88 12.57 0.80 6.44
CA GLN A 88 11.82 -0.40 6.82
C GLN A 88 11.86 -1.50 5.75
N ILE A 89 11.73 -1.14 4.47
CA ILE A 89 11.88 -2.10 3.36
C ILE A 89 13.27 -2.74 3.43
N MET A 90 14.29 -1.90 3.48
CA MET A 90 15.68 -2.33 3.45
C MET A 90 16.05 -3.20 4.66
N ALA A 91 15.64 -2.79 5.86
CA ALA A 91 15.91 -3.55 7.08
C ALA A 91 15.24 -4.94 7.04
N ASN A 92 13.97 -5.02 6.67
CA ASN A 92 13.25 -6.30 6.62
C ASN A 92 13.85 -7.25 5.57
N LEU A 93 14.15 -6.76 4.38
CA LEU A 93 14.74 -7.59 3.32
C LEU A 93 16.15 -8.06 3.69
N CYS A 94 17.00 -7.18 4.23
CA CYS A 94 18.36 -7.54 4.62
C CYS A 94 18.42 -8.49 5.83
N VAL A 95 17.54 -8.31 6.83
CA VAL A 95 17.43 -9.25 7.97
C VAL A 95 17.00 -10.63 7.47
N ASN A 96 16.00 -10.69 6.58
CA ASN A 96 15.54 -11.97 6.03
C ASN A 96 16.63 -12.65 5.19
N ALA A 97 17.35 -11.89 4.36
CA ALA A 97 18.48 -12.37 3.60
C ALA A 97 19.60 -12.92 4.50
N ARG A 98 19.96 -12.19 5.57
CA ARG A 98 20.94 -12.65 6.57
C ARG A 98 20.50 -13.98 7.19
N ASP A 99 19.26 -14.06 7.65
CA ASP A 99 18.77 -15.26 8.33
C ASP A 99 18.64 -16.47 7.39
N ALA A 100 18.58 -16.26 6.07
CA ALA A 100 18.60 -17.31 5.05
C ALA A 100 20.02 -17.82 4.73
N ILE A 101 21.06 -17.05 5.08
CA ILE A 101 22.47 -17.42 4.89
C ILE A 101 22.97 -18.08 6.17
N ARG A 102 23.49 -19.32 6.07
CA ARG A 102 23.91 -20.08 7.26
C ARG A 102 25.27 -19.69 7.82
N ASP A 103 26.25 -19.48 6.94
CA ASP A 103 27.64 -19.19 7.32
C ASP A 103 28.10 -17.92 6.58
N THR A 104 28.85 -18.09 5.49
CA THR A 104 29.28 -17.01 4.63
C THR A 104 28.40 -16.88 3.41
N GLY A 105 28.14 -15.66 2.98
CA GLY A 105 27.36 -15.43 1.77
C GLY A 105 27.47 -14.01 1.28
N ARG A 106 26.58 -13.65 0.36
CA ARG A 106 26.51 -12.31 -0.20
C ARG A 106 25.07 -11.82 -0.21
N ILE A 107 24.91 -10.56 0.14
CA ILE A 107 23.68 -9.79 -0.08
C ILE A 107 24.02 -8.69 -1.07
N THR A 108 23.34 -8.66 -2.20
CA THR A 108 23.47 -7.61 -3.22
C THR A 108 22.25 -6.72 -3.15
N ILE A 109 22.47 -5.40 -3.04
CA ILE A 109 21.43 -4.39 -3.18
C ILE A 109 21.69 -3.68 -4.50
N GLU A 110 20.66 -3.57 -5.33
CA GLU A 110 20.76 -2.93 -6.65
C GLU A 110 19.63 -1.95 -6.85
N THR A 111 19.89 -0.87 -7.57
CA THR A 111 18.84 0.04 -8.04
C THR A 111 18.92 0.23 -9.55
N GLN A 112 17.78 0.32 -10.22
CA GLN A 112 17.74 0.50 -11.67
C GLN A 112 16.47 1.21 -12.10
N TRP A 113 16.56 2.08 -13.11
CA TRP A 113 15.36 2.55 -13.81
C TRP A 113 14.85 1.44 -14.73
N VAL A 114 13.55 1.16 -14.68
CA VAL A 114 12.91 0.12 -15.49
C VAL A 114 11.59 0.66 -16.03
N ALA A 115 11.38 0.51 -17.33
CA ALA A 115 10.06 0.67 -17.94
C ALA A 115 9.36 -0.71 -17.98
N LEU A 116 8.23 -0.82 -17.31
CA LEU A 116 7.35 -1.98 -17.40
C LEU A 116 6.38 -1.76 -18.56
N ASP A 117 6.42 -2.64 -19.55
CA ASP A 117 5.52 -2.60 -20.69
C ASP A 117 4.27 -3.48 -20.47
N ALA A 118 3.30 -3.38 -21.37
CA ALA A 118 2.06 -4.15 -21.29
C ALA A 118 2.31 -5.67 -21.38
N ALA A 119 3.35 -6.11 -22.08
CA ALA A 119 3.70 -7.52 -22.20
C ALA A 119 4.20 -8.09 -20.86
N TYR A 120 5.05 -7.34 -20.16
CA TYR A 120 5.52 -7.68 -18.82
C TYR A 120 4.37 -7.77 -17.82
N CYS A 121 3.45 -6.80 -17.85
CA CYS A 121 2.29 -6.74 -16.96
C CYS A 121 1.28 -7.86 -17.20
N THR A 122 1.16 -8.35 -18.45
CA THR A 122 0.30 -9.50 -18.76
C THR A 122 0.82 -10.80 -18.14
N ALA A 123 2.13 -10.91 -17.93
CA ALA A 123 2.77 -12.08 -17.32
C ALA A 123 2.94 -11.96 -15.79
N HIS A 124 2.68 -10.79 -15.20
CA HIS A 124 2.95 -10.49 -13.80
C HIS A 124 1.76 -9.78 -13.15
N ASP A 125 0.91 -10.57 -12.49
CA ASP A 125 -0.29 -10.07 -11.83
C ASP A 125 0.00 -8.92 -10.86
N GLY A 126 -0.71 -7.81 -11.04
CA GLY A 126 -0.61 -6.61 -10.21
C GLY A 126 0.53 -5.64 -10.58
N ALA A 127 1.28 -5.90 -11.66
CA ALA A 127 2.15 -4.90 -12.28
C ALA A 127 1.34 -3.99 -13.22
N VAL A 128 1.62 -2.69 -13.21
CA VAL A 128 0.98 -1.70 -14.09
C VAL A 128 2.04 -1.09 -15.01
N PRO A 129 1.77 -0.91 -16.32
CA PRO A 129 2.74 -0.30 -17.22
C PRO A 129 3.16 1.09 -16.76
N GLY A 130 4.45 1.41 -16.90
CA GLY A 130 4.98 2.70 -16.47
C GLY A 130 6.48 2.69 -16.21
N GLU A 131 7.00 3.84 -15.80
CA GLU A 131 8.40 4.02 -15.42
C GLU A 131 8.57 3.86 -13.91
N TYR A 132 9.51 3.02 -13.52
CA TYR A 132 9.77 2.69 -12.12
C TYR A 132 11.27 2.81 -11.81
N ILE A 133 11.56 3.13 -10.56
CA ILE A 133 12.84 2.82 -9.95
C ILE A 133 12.68 1.46 -9.24
N MET A 134 13.39 0.46 -9.75
CA MET A 134 13.53 -0.84 -9.14
C MET A 134 14.61 -0.78 -8.05
N LEU A 135 14.28 -1.30 -6.87
CA LEU A 135 15.19 -1.65 -5.78
C LEU A 135 15.18 -3.18 -5.64
N ALA A 136 16.30 -3.82 -5.88
CA ALA A 136 16.47 -5.25 -5.71
C ALA A 136 17.33 -5.57 -4.48
N VAL A 137 16.94 -6.60 -3.74
CA VAL A 137 17.75 -7.22 -2.69
C VAL A 137 17.85 -8.71 -2.99
N SER A 138 19.07 -9.17 -3.26
CA SER A 138 19.40 -10.54 -3.61
C SER A 138 20.32 -11.16 -2.57
N ASP A 139 20.07 -12.40 -2.20
CA ASP A 139 20.91 -13.18 -1.30
C ASP A 139 21.32 -14.52 -1.90
N THR A 140 22.40 -15.08 -1.37
CA THR A 140 22.88 -16.43 -1.70
C THR A 140 22.50 -17.44 -0.61
N GLY A 141 21.35 -17.25 0.03
CA GLY A 141 20.85 -18.08 1.11
C GLY A 141 20.23 -19.39 0.64
N CYS A 142 19.47 -20.03 1.52
CA CYS A 142 18.86 -21.34 1.23
C CYS A 142 17.71 -21.30 0.20
N GLY A 143 17.20 -20.12 -0.15
CA GLY A 143 16.04 -19.96 -1.03
C GLY A 143 14.75 -20.58 -0.48
N MET A 144 13.71 -20.60 -1.32
CA MET A 144 12.34 -21.00 -0.96
C MET A 144 11.72 -21.88 -2.04
N ASP A 145 10.92 -22.87 -1.62
CA ASP A 145 10.08 -23.64 -2.53
C ASP A 145 8.82 -22.86 -2.95
N LYS A 146 8.10 -23.37 -3.96
CA LYS A 146 6.90 -22.70 -4.50
C LYS A 146 5.78 -22.56 -3.47
N ALA A 147 5.64 -23.52 -2.56
CA ALA A 147 4.61 -23.49 -1.53
C ALA A 147 4.88 -22.38 -0.50
N THR A 148 6.14 -22.18 -0.13
CA THR A 148 6.57 -21.08 0.73
C THR A 148 6.35 -19.75 0.01
N GLN A 149 6.84 -19.62 -1.24
CA GLN A 149 6.71 -18.39 -2.06
C GLN A 149 5.27 -17.89 -2.19
N ALA A 150 4.28 -18.78 -2.23
CA ALA A 150 2.87 -18.40 -2.35
C ALA A 150 2.33 -17.63 -1.14
N ASN A 151 2.91 -17.82 0.05
CA ASN A 151 2.38 -17.30 1.31
C ASN A 151 3.31 -16.29 2.00
N ILE A 152 4.48 -15.98 1.43
CA ILE A 152 5.50 -15.16 2.11
C ILE A 152 5.05 -13.74 2.48
N PHE A 153 4.04 -13.21 1.77
CA PHE A 153 3.49 -11.88 2.04
C PHE A 153 2.30 -11.93 3.02
N ASP A 154 1.85 -13.12 3.41
CA ASP A 154 0.76 -13.27 4.35
C ASP A 154 1.21 -12.84 5.75
N PRO A 155 0.41 -12.03 6.47
CA PRO A 155 0.72 -11.68 7.84
C PRO A 155 0.90 -12.91 8.72
N PHE A 156 1.93 -12.89 9.57
CA PHE A 156 2.31 -13.96 10.51
C PHE A 156 2.85 -15.24 9.88
N PHE A 157 2.95 -15.32 8.55
CA PHE A 157 3.60 -16.44 7.90
C PHE A 157 5.11 -16.43 8.20
N THR A 158 5.63 -17.52 8.74
CA THR A 158 7.06 -17.69 8.97
C THR A 158 7.46 -19.16 8.93
N THR A 159 8.61 -19.45 8.35
CA THR A 159 9.25 -20.77 8.37
C THR A 159 10.22 -20.92 9.54
N LYS A 160 10.40 -19.87 10.36
CA LYS A 160 11.34 -19.85 11.49
C LYS A 160 10.75 -20.53 12.73
N PRO A 161 11.61 -21.04 13.63
CA PRO A 161 11.17 -21.56 14.92
C PRO A 161 10.35 -20.54 15.73
N VAL A 162 9.50 -21.05 16.62
CA VAL A 162 8.62 -20.22 17.47
C VAL A 162 9.44 -19.25 18.31
N GLY A 163 9.30 -17.96 18.03
CA GLY A 163 10.00 -16.87 18.73
C GLY A 163 11.18 -16.25 17.98
N GLU A 164 11.59 -16.81 16.84
CA GLU A 164 12.69 -16.28 16.02
C GLU A 164 12.20 -15.50 14.78
N GLY A 165 10.90 -15.57 14.49
CA GLY A 165 10.26 -14.85 13.41
C GLY A 165 8.88 -14.33 13.83
N THR A 166 8.63 -13.05 13.56
CA THR A 166 7.32 -12.43 13.79
C THR A 166 6.34 -12.73 12.66
N GLY A 167 6.85 -13.12 11.48
CA GLY A 167 6.08 -13.27 10.25
C GLY A 167 5.49 -11.95 9.73
N LEU A 168 5.96 -10.81 10.23
CA LEU A 168 5.44 -9.48 9.84
C LEU A 168 6.37 -8.70 8.91
N GLY A 169 7.62 -9.13 8.74
CA GLY A 169 8.60 -8.36 7.96
C GLY A 169 8.20 -8.20 6.49
N LEU A 170 7.94 -9.31 5.79
CA LEU A 170 7.59 -9.27 4.36
C LEU A 170 6.18 -8.73 4.10
N SER A 171 5.22 -8.97 5.01
CA SER A 171 3.89 -8.37 4.91
C SER A 171 3.94 -6.84 5.11
N THR A 172 4.84 -6.34 5.95
CA THR A 172 5.11 -4.90 6.09
C THR A 172 5.71 -4.33 4.82
N VAL A 173 6.70 -5.00 4.22
CA VAL A 173 7.28 -4.60 2.92
C VAL A 173 6.17 -4.53 1.86
N TYR A 174 5.35 -5.56 1.75
CA TYR A 174 4.23 -5.59 0.80
C TYR A 174 3.26 -4.42 1.03
N GLY A 175 2.88 -4.16 2.28
CA GLY A 175 2.00 -3.04 2.65
C GLY A 175 2.58 -1.68 2.26
N ILE A 176 3.86 -1.43 2.56
CA ILE A 176 4.55 -0.18 2.19
C ILE A 176 4.59 -0.02 0.66
N VAL A 177 4.95 -1.07 -0.07
CA VAL A 177 5.04 -1.03 -1.54
C VAL A 177 3.68 -0.68 -2.13
N LYS A 178 2.61 -1.34 -1.66
CA LYS A 178 1.25 -1.05 -2.14
C LYS A 178 0.77 0.34 -1.76
N GLN A 179 1.10 0.85 -0.56
CA GLN A 179 0.78 2.22 -0.15
C GLN A 179 1.42 3.27 -1.08
N ASN A 180 2.58 2.98 -1.66
CA ASN A 180 3.30 3.87 -2.57
C ASN A 180 3.04 3.55 -4.06
N HIS A 181 1.92 2.89 -4.38
CA HIS A 181 1.57 2.47 -5.75
C HIS A 181 2.66 1.66 -6.45
N GLY A 182 3.47 0.96 -5.67
CA GLY A 182 4.55 0.14 -6.15
C GLY A 182 4.12 -1.30 -6.43
N TYR A 183 5.05 -2.01 -7.04
CA TYR A 183 4.94 -3.43 -7.33
C TYR A 183 6.09 -4.18 -6.66
N ILE A 184 5.86 -5.41 -6.20
CA ILE A 184 6.91 -6.26 -5.64
C ILE A 184 6.80 -7.64 -6.25
N THR A 185 7.93 -8.19 -6.65
CA THR A 185 8.07 -9.58 -7.11
C THR A 185 9.21 -10.26 -6.39
N VAL A 186 9.15 -11.59 -6.35
CA VAL A 186 10.15 -12.45 -5.74
C VAL A 186 10.55 -13.53 -6.73
N TYR A 187 11.85 -13.79 -6.83
CA TYR A 187 12.41 -14.94 -7.51
C TYR A 187 13.24 -15.71 -6.50
N SER A 188 12.97 -17.00 -6.35
CA SER A 188 13.75 -17.84 -5.44
C SER A 188 13.78 -19.28 -5.90
N GLU A 189 14.94 -19.92 -5.73
CA GLU A 189 15.14 -21.35 -5.95
C GLU A 189 15.85 -21.95 -4.73
N VAL A 190 15.42 -23.15 -4.34
CA VAL A 190 15.99 -23.85 -3.17
C VAL A 190 17.47 -24.14 -3.43
N GLY A 191 18.33 -23.63 -2.55
CA GLY A 191 19.79 -23.78 -2.62
C GLY A 191 20.52 -22.68 -3.41
N GLU A 192 19.81 -21.87 -4.19
CA GLU A 192 20.41 -20.81 -5.02
C GLU A 192 20.22 -19.40 -4.41
N GLY A 193 19.20 -19.23 -3.57
CA GLY A 193 18.91 -18.00 -2.84
C GLY A 193 17.60 -17.33 -3.25
N THR A 194 17.47 -16.05 -2.88
CA THR A 194 16.26 -15.27 -3.12
C THR A 194 16.61 -13.88 -3.67
N THR A 195 15.76 -13.35 -4.55
CA THR A 195 15.80 -11.97 -5.02
C THR A 195 14.41 -11.35 -4.90
N PHE A 196 14.30 -10.32 -4.08
CA PHE A 196 13.14 -9.45 -4.03
C PHE A 196 13.37 -8.23 -4.91
N LYS A 197 12.42 -7.88 -5.76
CA LYS A 197 12.45 -6.64 -6.55
C LYS A 197 11.24 -5.79 -6.21
N VAL A 198 11.51 -4.60 -5.67
CA VAL A 198 10.53 -3.58 -5.35
C VAL A 198 10.58 -2.51 -6.43
N PHE A 199 9.45 -2.20 -7.05
CA PHE A 199 9.30 -1.19 -8.08
C PHE A 199 8.53 -0.03 -7.49
N LEU A 200 9.17 1.13 -7.40
CA LEU A 200 8.56 2.38 -6.96
C LEU A 200 8.34 3.28 -8.18
N PRO A 201 7.13 3.86 -8.38
CA PRO A 201 6.88 4.72 -9.52
C PRO A 201 7.87 5.88 -9.57
N LEU A 202 8.38 6.17 -10.77
CA LEU A 202 9.22 7.32 -11.00
C LEU A 202 8.45 8.61 -10.69
N HIS A 203 8.99 9.44 -9.80
CA HIS A 203 8.51 10.79 -9.59
C HIS A 203 9.20 11.73 -10.58
N SER A 204 8.51 11.99 -11.69
CA SER A 204 8.93 12.97 -12.69
C SER A 204 8.97 14.36 -12.07
N SER A 205 10.17 14.81 -11.71
CA SER A 205 10.43 16.23 -11.49
C SER A 205 10.71 16.83 -12.86
N ALA A 206 9.65 17.18 -13.60
CA ALA A 206 9.86 18.14 -14.67
C ALA A 206 10.35 19.45 -14.01
N PRO A 207 11.38 20.13 -14.56
CA PRO A 207 11.58 21.53 -14.22
C PRO A 207 10.27 22.26 -14.51
N ALA A 208 9.91 23.21 -13.68
CA ALA A 208 8.83 24.14 -14.00
C ALA A 208 9.23 24.92 -15.26
N ASP A 209 8.86 24.40 -16.42
CA ASP A 209 8.65 25.16 -17.65
C ASP A 209 7.30 24.74 -18.18
N VAL A 210 6.33 25.63 -17.98
CA VAL A 210 5.25 25.95 -18.92
C VAL A 210 4.92 24.83 -19.92
N VAL A 211 4.30 23.74 -19.44
CA VAL A 211 3.48 22.91 -20.31
C VAL A 211 2.09 22.99 -19.73
N GLU A 212 1.35 23.90 -20.35
CA GLU A 212 -0.07 24.14 -20.27
C GLU A 212 -0.71 23.67 -18.96
N GLU A 213 -1.11 24.66 -18.16
CA GLU A 213 -2.49 24.72 -17.74
C GLU A 213 -3.31 24.09 -18.87
N VAL A 214 -3.65 22.80 -18.75
CA VAL A 214 -4.90 22.32 -19.27
C VAL A 214 -5.87 23.13 -18.42
N GLN A 215 -6.09 24.36 -18.88
CA GLN A 215 -7.42 24.85 -19.09
C GLN A 215 -8.10 23.63 -19.70
N VAL A 216 -8.71 22.83 -18.83
CA VAL A 216 -10.01 22.30 -19.13
C VAL A 216 -10.69 23.57 -19.56
N ALA A 217 -10.72 23.80 -20.88
CA ALA A 217 -11.47 24.89 -21.44
C ALA A 217 -12.79 24.81 -20.68
N PRO A 218 -13.27 25.89 -20.07
CA PRO A 218 -14.55 25.84 -19.41
C PRO A 218 -15.52 25.41 -20.50
N SER A 219 -15.83 24.12 -20.55
CA SER A 219 -17.04 23.65 -21.15
C SER A 219 -18.07 24.31 -20.26
N ASP A 220 -18.88 25.16 -20.86
CA ASP A 220 -19.90 25.98 -20.22
C ASP A 220 -21.00 25.15 -19.50
N SER A 221 -20.70 23.91 -19.09
CA SER A 221 -21.60 22.93 -18.50
C SER A 221 -21.31 22.57 -17.03
N HIS A 222 -20.14 22.87 -16.47
CA HIS A 222 -19.79 22.43 -15.10
C HIS A 222 -20.54 23.16 -13.97
N GLY A 223 -21.27 24.24 -14.26
CA GLY A 223 -22.04 24.99 -13.26
C GLY A 223 -23.30 24.30 -12.71
N LYS A 224 -23.57 23.01 -13.01
CA LYS A 224 -24.84 22.35 -12.63
C LYS A 224 -24.74 20.89 -12.18
N GLN A 225 -23.56 20.26 -12.15
CA GLN A 225 -23.45 18.85 -11.82
C GLN A 225 -23.22 18.64 -10.31
N THR A 226 -24.16 17.93 -9.69
CA THR A 226 -24.13 17.56 -8.27
C THR A 226 -23.50 16.18 -8.07
N VAL A 227 -22.47 16.12 -7.21
CA VAL A 227 -21.78 14.89 -6.80
C VAL A 227 -22.10 14.61 -5.33
N MET A 228 -22.59 13.41 -5.04
CA MET A 228 -22.74 12.92 -3.67
C MET A 228 -21.53 12.10 -3.27
N VAL A 229 -20.91 12.45 -2.14
CA VAL A 229 -19.73 11.76 -1.61
C VAL A 229 -20.10 11.08 -0.31
N VAL A 230 -19.94 9.76 -0.24
CA VAL A 230 -20.28 8.94 0.92
C VAL A 230 -19.02 8.22 1.42
N GLU A 231 -18.58 8.59 2.61
CA GLU A 231 -17.31 8.15 3.19
C GLU A 231 -17.40 8.20 4.72
N ASP A 232 -17.05 7.10 5.39
CA ASP A 232 -17.15 6.99 6.85
C ASP A 232 -15.95 7.63 7.58
N GLU A 233 -14.80 7.79 6.93
CA GLU A 233 -13.64 8.52 7.47
C GLU A 233 -13.78 10.05 7.24
N PRO A 234 -14.03 10.86 8.30
CA PRO A 234 -14.36 12.29 8.13
C PRO A 234 -13.26 13.11 7.44
N ALA A 235 -12.00 12.71 7.62
CA ALA A 235 -10.86 13.37 7.00
C ALA A 235 -10.85 13.17 5.47
N ILE A 236 -11.16 11.96 4.99
CA ILE A 236 -11.24 11.64 3.56
C ILE A 236 -12.46 12.33 2.94
N LEU A 237 -13.60 12.27 3.63
CA LEU A 237 -14.84 12.93 3.20
C LEU A 237 -14.62 14.44 2.99
N SER A 238 -14.01 15.11 3.97
CA SER A 238 -13.74 16.56 3.91
C SER A 238 -12.80 16.91 2.77
N LEU A 239 -11.74 16.12 2.57
CA LEU A 239 -10.72 16.36 1.56
C LEU A 239 -11.25 16.13 0.14
N ALA A 240 -11.99 15.03 -0.09
CA ALA A 240 -12.64 14.76 -1.36
C ALA A 240 -13.69 15.83 -1.69
N ALA A 241 -14.54 16.19 -0.74
CA ALA A 241 -15.55 17.22 -0.94
C ALA A 241 -14.95 18.60 -1.21
N GLY A 242 -13.89 18.98 -0.49
CA GLY A 242 -13.16 20.23 -0.72
C GLY A 242 -12.56 20.29 -2.12
N LYS A 243 -11.94 19.20 -2.58
CA LYS A 243 -11.36 19.15 -3.92
C LYS A 243 -12.43 19.27 -5.01
N LEU A 244 -13.53 18.52 -4.92
CA LEU A 244 -14.59 18.56 -5.93
C LEU A 244 -15.28 19.93 -6.01
N ARG A 245 -15.50 20.58 -4.86
CA ARG A 245 -15.98 21.97 -4.83
C ARG A 245 -15.01 22.94 -5.51
N SER A 246 -13.70 22.77 -5.29
CA SER A 246 -12.69 23.62 -5.93
C SER A 246 -12.64 23.47 -7.45
N VAL A 247 -13.15 22.37 -8.00
CA VAL A 247 -13.26 22.10 -9.44
C VAL A 247 -14.63 22.54 -10.01
N GLY A 248 -15.53 23.06 -9.17
CA GLY A 248 -16.79 23.66 -9.59
C GLY A 248 -18.04 22.79 -9.41
N TYR A 249 -17.92 21.59 -8.83
CA TYR A 249 -19.08 20.73 -8.57
C TYR A 249 -19.87 21.16 -7.34
N THR A 250 -21.20 20.97 -7.39
CA THR A 250 -22.03 20.98 -6.18
C THR A 250 -21.81 19.67 -5.45
N VAL A 251 -21.42 19.71 -4.17
CA VAL A 251 -21.07 18.49 -3.41
C VAL A 251 -21.96 18.29 -2.21
N LEU A 252 -22.57 17.10 -2.13
CA LEU A 252 -23.35 16.60 -0.98
C LEU A 252 -22.50 15.56 -0.21
N PRO A 253 -21.81 15.96 0.87
CA PRO A 253 -21.05 15.03 1.69
C PRO A 253 -21.94 14.32 2.72
N ALA A 254 -21.85 13.00 2.81
CA ALA A 254 -22.51 12.18 3.81
C ALA A 254 -21.50 11.23 4.48
N GLY A 255 -21.55 11.13 5.80
CA GLY A 255 -20.71 10.23 6.58
C GLY A 255 -21.23 8.80 6.65
N THR A 256 -22.51 8.58 6.31
CA THR A 256 -23.13 7.26 6.35
C THR A 256 -24.12 7.05 5.18
N PRO A 257 -24.41 5.78 4.80
CA PRO A 257 -25.43 5.48 3.79
C PRO A 257 -26.82 6.01 4.15
N ALA A 258 -27.22 5.93 5.42
CA ALA A 258 -28.50 6.46 5.88
C ALA A 258 -28.60 7.98 5.73
N GLU A 259 -27.51 8.70 6.01
CA GLU A 259 -27.43 10.14 5.79
C GLU A 259 -27.50 10.48 4.29
N ALA A 260 -26.80 9.73 3.44
CA ALA A 260 -26.83 9.93 1.99
C ALA A 260 -28.25 9.75 1.41
N LEU A 261 -28.98 8.72 1.83
CA LEU A 261 -30.37 8.50 1.40
C LEU A 261 -31.31 9.62 1.86
N ARG A 262 -31.16 10.09 3.10
CA ARG A 262 -31.93 11.23 3.61
C ARG A 262 -31.64 12.50 2.82
N MET A 263 -30.36 12.81 2.61
CA MET A 263 -29.94 13.97 1.82
C MET A 263 -30.44 13.91 0.38
N ALA A 264 -30.38 12.75 -0.26
CA ALA A 264 -30.91 12.58 -1.62
C ALA A 264 -32.41 12.84 -1.69
N HIS A 265 -33.17 12.44 -0.66
CA HIS A 265 -34.61 12.71 -0.58
C HIS A 265 -34.93 14.19 -0.37
N GLU A 266 -34.18 14.85 0.51
CA GLU A 266 -34.38 16.26 0.86
C GLU A 266 -33.86 17.23 -0.22
N HIS A 267 -32.84 16.83 -0.99
CA HIS A 267 -32.18 17.71 -1.95
C HIS A 267 -33.09 18.15 -3.10
N GLY A 268 -34.00 17.27 -3.55
CA GLY A 268 -35.01 17.59 -4.56
C GLY A 268 -34.48 17.97 -5.95
N GLN A 269 -33.17 17.89 -6.18
CA GLN A 269 -32.50 18.14 -7.46
C GLN A 269 -31.73 16.89 -7.95
N PRO A 270 -31.41 16.80 -9.26
CA PRO A 270 -30.67 15.66 -9.78
C PRO A 270 -29.29 15.50 -9.15
N ILE A 271 -28.98 14.28 -8.70
CA ILE A 271 -27.63 13.86 -8.33
C ILE A 271 -27.05 13.12 -9.54
N HIS A 272 -25.93 13.62 -10.05
CA HIS A 272 -25.36 13.16 -11.32
C HIS A 272 -24.33 12.06 -11.12
N LEU A 273 -23.62 12.09 -9.98
CA LEU A 273 -22.61 11.11 -9.63
C LEU A 273 -22.65 10.78 -8.14
N LEU A 274 -22.57 9.48 -7.84
CA LEU A 274 -22.29 8.95 -6.52
C LEU A 274 -20.82 8.53 -6.46
N LEU A 275 -20.09 9.06 -5.50
CA LEU A 275 -18.77 8.59 -5.09
C LEU A 275 -18.90 7.96 -3.70
N THR A 276 -18.73 6.65 -3.59
CA THR A 276 -19.00 5.92 -2.33
C THR A 276 -17.94 4.87 -2.05
N ASP A 277 -17.60 4.63 -0.77
CA ASP A 277 -16.85 3.41 -0.41
C ASP A 277 -17.67 2.15 -0.75
N VAL A 278 -16.99 1.07 -1.13
CA VAL A 278 -17.59 -0.25 -1.33
C VAL A 278 -18.04 -0.84 0.00
N VAL A 279 -17.21 -0.72 1.03
CA VAL A 279 -17.44 -1.33 2.35
C VAL A 279 -17.69 -0.22 3.35
N MET A 280 -18.92 -0.15 3.87
CA MET A 280 -19.31 0.81 4.89
C MET A 280 -20.16 0.12 5.97
N PRO A 281 -20.23 0.68 7.19
CA PRO A 281 -21.22 0.28 8.19
C PRO A 281 -22.65 0.38 7.65
N GLU A 282 -23.56 -0.44 8.18
CA GLU A 282 -25.00 -0.50 7.86
C GLU A 282 -25.35 -1.08 6.48
N MET A 283 -24.68 -0.63 5.42
CA MET A 283 -25.00 -0.98 4.03
C MET A 283 -23.76 -0.84 3.14
N ASN A 284 -23.56 -1.76 2.20
CA ASN A 284 -22.48 -1.65 1.23
C ASN A 284 -22.77 -0.56 0.18
N GLY A 285 -21.73 -0.08 -0.49
CA GLY A 285 -21.87 0.99 -1.50
C GLY A 285 -22.76 0.59 -2.68
N GLN A 286 -22.80 -0.70 -3.04
CA GLN A 286 -23.60 -1.22 -4.17
C GLN A 286 -25.10 -1.14 -3.88
N ASP A 287 -25.53 -1.55 -2.69
CA ASP A 287 -26.89 -1.47 -2.20
C ASP A 287 -27.34 -0.02 -2.09
N LEU A 288 -26.45 0.87 -1.62
CA LEU A 288 -26.69 2.30 -1.59
C LEU A 288 -26.89 2.86 -3.00
N ALA A 289 -26.00 2.52 -3.94
CA ALA A 289 -26.12 2.90 -5.34
C ALA A 289 -27.43 2.41 -5.97
N GLY A 290 -27.82 1.16 -5.70
CA GLY A 290 -29.09 0.59 -6.16
C GLY A 290 -30.30 1.37 -5.65
N LYS A 291 -30.33 1.70 -4.36
CA LYS A 291 -31.41 2.50 -3.76
C LYS A 291 -31.46 3.93 -4.33
N LEU A 292 -30.32 4.56 -4.54
CA LEU A 292 -30.24 5.91 -5.10
C LEU A 292 -30.60 5.95 -6.58
N LYS A 293 -30.27 4.90 -7.36
CA LYS A 293 -30.68 4.79 -8.77
C LYS A 293 -32.19 4.71 -8.95
N LEU A 294 -32.93 4.19 -7.96
CA LEU A 294 -34.41 4.23 -7.98
C LEU A 294 -34.95 5.67 -7.93
N MET A 295 -34.23 6.59 -7.28
CA MET A 295 -34.60 8.01 -7.16
C MET A 295 -33.97 8.89 -8.26
N HIS A 296 -32.78 8.50 -8.72
CA HIS A 296 -31.99 9.19 -9.75
C HIS A 296 -31.57 8.18 -10.83
N PRO A 297 -32.43 7.91 -11.84
CA PRO A 297 -32.16 6.87 -12.84
C PRO A 297 -30.88 7.08 -13.67
N GLU A 298 -30.45 8.34 -13.85
CA GLU A 298 -29.23 8.70 -14.59
C GLU A 298 -27.98 8.74 -13.70
N LEU A 299 -28.09 8.31 -12.44
CA LEU A 299 -27.00 8.34 -11.49
C LEU A 299 -25.85 7.42 -11.94
N ARG A 300 -24.70 8.05 -12.18
CA ARG A 300 -23.44 7.35 -12.40
C ARG A 300 -22.78 7.07 -11.05
N CYS A 301 -21.97 6.02 -10.96
CA CYS A 301 -21.34 5.61 -9.71
C CYS A 301 -19.84 5.38 -9.88
N ILE A 302 -19.05 5.95 -8.97
CA ILE A 302 -17.66 5.58 -8.72
C ILE A 302 -17.58 4.93 -7.35
N PHE A 303 -17.02 3.73 -7.31
CA PHE A 303 -16.76 3.02 -6.06
C PHE A 303 -15.32 3.22 -5.62
N MET A 304 -15.14 3.67 -4.38
CA MET A 304 -13.85 3.78 -3.74
C MET A 304 -13.53 2.49 -3.00
N SER A 305 -12.35 1.90 -3.18
CA SER A 305 -12.00 0.64 -2.51
C SER A 305 -10.55 0.60 -2.07
N GLY A 306 -10.31 0.17 -0.83
CA GLY A 306 -8.98 -0.19 -0.34
C GLY A 306 -8.49 -1.58 -0.77
N TYR A 307 -9.37 -2.40 -1.36
CA TYR A 307 -9.07 -3.73 -1.87
C TYR A 307 -8.86 -3.70 -3.40
N THR A 308 -8.05 -4.63 -3.92
CA THR A 308 -7.77 -4.73 -5.36
C THR A 308 -9.03 -5.14 -6.14
N ALA A 309 -9.14 -4.70 -7.40
CA ALA A 309 -10.29 -5.00 -8.28
C ALA A 309 -10.62 -6.51 -8.36
N ASN A 310 -9.63 -7.39 -8.19
CA ASN A 310 -9.80 -8.85 -8.20
C ASN A 310 -10.56 -9.40 -6.98
N VAL A 311 -10.45 -8.75 -5.81
CA VAL A 311 -11.20 -9.13 -4.60
C VAL A 311 -12.66 -8.66 -4.69
N ILE A 312 -12.88 -7.57 -5.42
CA ILE A 312 -14.20 -6.97 -5.64
C ILE A 312 -14.96 -7.70 -6.76
N ALA A 313 -14.26 -8.26 -7.76
CA ALA A 313 -14.84 -9.14 -8.78
C ALA A 313 -15.61 -10.33 -8.17
N HIS A 314 -15.10 -10.90 -7.07
CA HIS A 314 -15.77 -11.97 -6.32
C HIS A 314 -17.02 -11.51 -5.54
N HIS A 315 -17.24 -10.20 -5.38
CA HIS A 315 -18.43 -9.62 -4.75
C HIS A 315 -19.50 -9.18 -5.77
N GLY A 316 -19.35 -9.54 -7.06
CA GLY A 316 -20.37 -9.30 -8.08
C GLY A 316 -20.37 -7.89 -8.68
N VAL A 317 -19.20 -7.23 -8.76
CA VAL A 317 -19.09 -5.80 -9.14
C VAL A 317 -18.44 -5.59 -10.53
N LEU A 318 -18.68 -6.49 -11.46
CA LEU A 318 -18.24 -6.35 -12.86
C LEU A 318 -19.47 -6.38 -13.78
N ASP A 319 -20.30 -5.34 -13.70
CA ASP A 319 -21.18 -4.98 -14.80
C ASP A 319 -20.47 -3.93 -15.68
N ASP A 320 -20.71 -3.98 -16.99
CA ASP A 320 -20.19 -2.99 -17.95
C ASP A 320 -20.67 -1.58 -17.55
N GLY A 321 -19.72 -0.67 -17.26
CA GLY A 321 -19.99 0.74 -16.92
C GLY A 321 -19.78 1.13 -15.45
N VAL A 322 -19.22 0.25 -14.61
CA VAL A 322 -18.86 0.59 -13.22
C VAL A 322 -17.48 1.25 -13.16
N HIS A 323 -17.42 2.50 -12.66
CA HIS A 323 -16.16 3.21 -12.44
C HIS A 323 -15.60 2.92 -11.04
N PHE A 324 -14.28 2.78 -10.93
CA PHE A 324 -13.60 2.49 -9.66
C PHE A 324 -12.46 3.47 -9.39
N LEU A 325 -12.31 3.82 -8.11
CA LEU A 325 -11.22 4.62 -7.60
C LEU A 325 -10.53 3.89 -6.43
N GLN A 326 -9.34 3.36 -6.66
CA GLN A 326 -8.63 2.63 -5.62
C GLN A 326 -8.09 3.58 -4.53
N LYS A 327 -8.36 3.27 -3.26
CA LYS A 327 -7.76 3.92 -2.09
C LYS A 327 -6.37 3.30 -1.80
N PRO A 328 -5.36 4.10 -1.39
CA PRO A 328 -5.37 5.56 -1.35
C PRO A 328 -5.35 6.16 -2.78
N PHE A 329 -6.01 7.30 -2.98
CA PHE A 329 -6.02 8.01 -4.28
C PHE A 329 -5.50 9.45 -4.13
N THR A 330 -4.93 9.98 -5.22
CA THR A 330 -4.54 11.39 -5.28
C THR A 330 -5.74 12.28 -5.61
N MET A 331 -5.69 13.55 -5.21
CA MET A 331 -6.74 14.53 -5.57
C MET A 331 -6.84 14.79 -7.08
N LYS A 332 -5.77 14.53 -7.82
CA LYS A 332 -5.76 14.58 -9.29
C LYS A 332 -6.50 13.37 -9.86
N ALA A 333 -6.23 12.16 -9.35
CA ALA A 333 -6.94 10.94 -9.75
C ALA A 333 -8.44 11.02 -9.44
N LEU A 334 -8.80 11.58 -8.29
CA LEU A 334 -10.20 11.86 -7.93
C LEU A 334 -10.86 12.79 -8.95
N ALA A 335 -10.27 13.95 -9.23
CA ALA A 335 -10.84 14.93 -10.17
C ALA A 335 -10.96 14.36 -11.59
N HIS A 336 -9.97 13.60 -12.05
CA HIS A 336 -9.98 12.96 -13.36
C HIS A 336 -11.06 11.88 -13.45
N SER A 337 -11.14 10.99 -12.46
CA SER A 337 -12.14 9.93 -12.42
C SER A 337 -13.57 10.48 -12.38
N VAL A 338 -13.81 11.58 -11.67
CA VAL A 338 -15.10 12.27 -11.66
C VAL A 338 -15.40 12.93 -13.00
N ALA A 339 -14.43 13.58 -13.64
CA ALA A 339 -14.60 14.18 -14.96
C ALA A 339 -14.92 13.11 -16.03
N ASP A 340 -14.15 12.01 -16.05
CA ASP A 340 -14.35 10.90 -16.98
C ASP A 340 -15.70 10.23 -16.76
N ALA A 341 -16.11 10.04 -15.51
CA ALA A 341 -17.39 9.45 -15.18
C ALA A 341 -18.56 10.38 -15.49
N LEU A 342 -18.38 11.70 -15.69
CA LEU A 342 -19.46 12.65 -15.98
C LEU A 342 -19.53 13.09 -17.45
N ASN A 343 -18.51 12.75 -18.24
CA ASN A 343 -18.46 12.94 -19.70
C ASN A 343 -19.20 11.82 -20.45
#